data_AF-A0A7C2KVJ7-F1
#
_entry.id   AF-A0A7C2KVJ7-F1
#
_cell.length_a   1.000
_cell.length_b   1.000
_cell.length_c   1.000
_cell.angle_alpha   90.00
_cell.angle_beta   90.00
_cell.angle_gamma   90.00
#
_symmetry.space_group_name_H-M   'P 1'
#
loop_
_entity.id
_entity.type
_entity.pdbx_description
1 polymer ?
#
loop_
_entity_poly.entity_id
_entity_poly.type
_entity_poly.pdbx_seq_one_letter_code
_entity_poly.pdbx_strand_id
1 'polypeptide(L)'
;MRTGNPRSAIRNARASRPLACARGSDSGGFTLIELLTTIGIIALLVAILIPAISSVRQKARITSTQGTFAVIQTGLEALRADEQVSGGEYPPSASERSARARYKVHNPYVAQLGSQGYNGPEQLEITGAGLLMWALLGADGLGTPGFKVFRPNKDHWSHDSDAADNGPGDRGAYALDSRTRVPLQRRYGPYVDTSKVRVTRWDKQAESGDGAGSFAVPAEVDASKQLGQQPPRRLYPMLLDAFDQPILYWRADPAGEVLGDREPRTTRFGGQTSARGIYHYNDNAALLTRGSDEKPLLLRPTKDRAAHWLVPPEEEAMGGLPPLVGFYRYIWNKDVQAKVVGSGGQELGGEPHNPQSYLLISAGPDGIYG
;
A
#
# COMPACT_ATOMS: atom_id res chain seq x y z
N MET A 1 73.07 -57.62 31.45
CA MET A 1 72.05 -58.49 32.08
C MET A 1 70.73 -58.19 31.40
N ARG A 2 69.99 -59.05 30.70
CA ARG A 2 69.76 -60.51 30.71
C ARG A 2 69.44 -60.90 29.26
N THR A 3 70.14 -61.86 28.64
CA THR A 3 69.73 -63.27 28.43
C THR A 3 68.30 -63.40 27.86
N GLY A 4 68.01 -64.03 26.72
CA GLY A 4 68.79 -64.83 25.80
C GLY A 4 67.84 -65.34 24.71
N ASN A 5 68.38 -65.67 23.55
CA ASN A 5 67.77 -66.62 22.62
C ASN A 5 67.98 -68.02 23.22
N PRO A 6 67.11 -69.04 23.07
CA PRO A 6 67.11 -69.81 21.81
C PRO A 6 65.86 -70.68 21.51
N ARG A 7 65.98 -71.45 20.40
CA ARG A 7 65.42 -72.80 20.14
C ARG A 7 63.99 -72.87 19.57
N SER A 8 63.86 -73.27 18.30
CA SER A 8 63.74 -74.68 17.81
C SER A 8 62.27 -75.10 17.76
N ALA A 9 61.73 -75.88 16.83
CA ALA A 9 62.21 -76.61 15.68
C ALA A 9 60.97 -76.96 14.82
N ILE A 10 61.17 -77.02 13.51
CA ILE A 10 60.76 -78.10 12.58
C ILE A 10 59.45 -78.85 12.92
N ARG A 11 58.44 -78.76 12.03
CA ARG A 11 57.91 -79.94 11.31
C ARG A 11 56.93 -79.60 10.18
N ASN A 12 57.14 -80.32 9.08
CA ASN A 12 56.39 -80.39 7.84
C ASN A 12 54.91 -80.79 8.04
N ALA A 13 54.01 -80.31 7.20
CA ALA A 13 53.53 -81.06 6.02
C ALA A 13 52.22 -80.50 5.41
N ARG A 14 52.28 -80.29 4.09
CA ARG A 14 51.25 -80.45 3.05
C ARG A 14 50.01 -79.54 3.00
N ALA A 15 49.95 -78.88 1.84
CA ALA A 15 48.81 -78.75 0.92
C ALA A 15 47.62 -77.88 1.36
N SER A 16 47.43 -76.75 0.67
CA SER A 16 46.32 -76.52 -0.27
C SER A 16 45.95 -75.03 -0.40
N ARG A 17 45.95 -74.56 -1.65
CA ARG A 17 45.16 -73.46 -2.25
C ARG A 17 45.60 -72.00 -2.05
N PRO A 18 45.57 -71.20 -3.14
CA PRO A 18 45.77 -69.75 -3.09
C PRO A 18 44.43 -69.07 -2.74
N LEU A 19 44.43 -68.13 -1.81
CA LEU A 19 43.38 -67.11 -1.73
C LEU A 19 44.03 -65.78 -1.43
N ALA A 20 44.35 -65.06 -2.51
CA ALA A 20 44.57 -63.64 -2.47
C ALA A 20 43.23 -62.97 -2.08
N CYS A 21 43.13 -62.44 -0.86
CA CYS A 21 42.14 -61.42 -0.54
C CYS A 21 42.64 -60.08 -1.07
N ALA A 22 42.50 -59.84 -2.37
CA ALA A 22 42.42 -58.47 -2.87
C ALA A 22 41.04 -57.94 -2.46
N ARG A 23 41.00 -57.06 -1.46
CA ARG A 23 39.83 -56.18 -1.26
C ARG A 23 39.78 -55.29 -2.49
N GLY A 24 38.89 -55.62 -3.42
CA GLY A 24 38.48 -54.69 -4.47
C GLY A 24 37.95 -53.44 -3.78
N SER A 25 38.66 -52.33 -3.93
CA SER A 25 38.06 -51.02 -3.78
C SER A 25 37.12 -50.86 -4.96
N ASP A 26 35.84 -51.23 -4.78
CA ASP A 26 34.77 -50.89 -5.70
C ASP A 26 34.56 -49.37 -5.65
N SER A 27 35.45 -48.62 -6.32
CA SER A 27 35.19 -47.25 -6.71
C SER A 27 34.21 -47.29 -7.89
N GLY A 28 32.94 -47.54 -7.59
CA GLY A 28 31.85 -47.44 -8.56
C GLY A 28 31.75 -46.00 -9.06
N GLY A 29 32.23 -45.77 -10.28
CA GLY A 29 32.04 -44.50 -10.97
C GLY A 29 30.58 -44.37 -11.43
N PHE A 30 30.01 -43.17 -11.26
CA PHE A 30 28.66 -42.84 -11.74
C PHE A 30 28.58 -43.04 -13.26
N THR A 31 27.57 -43.76 -13.74
CA THR A 31 27.32 -43.89 -15.18
C THR A 31 26.66 -42.64 -15.74
N LEU A 32 26.87 -42.38 -17.04
CA LEU A 32 26.23 -41.27 -17.75
C LEU A 32 24.70 -41.31 -17.62
N ILE A 33 24.12 -42.51 -17.64
CA ILE A 33 22.67 -42.70 -17.52
C ILE A 33 22.14 -42.44 -16.11
N GLU A 34 22.88 -42.81 -15.06
CA GLU A 34 22.53 -42.46 -13.68
C GLU A 34 22.57 -40.95 -13.46
N LEU A 35 23.56 -40.27 -14.03
CA LEU A 35 23.62 -38.82 -13.97
C LEU A 35 22.44 -38.17 -14.73
N LEU A 36 22.15 -38.65 -15.95
CA LEU A 36 21.07 -38.14 -16.79
C LEU A 36 19.68 -38.33 -16.17
N THR A 37 19.41 -39.51 -15.59
CA THR A 37 18.13 -39.80 -14.93
C THR A 37 17.97 -38.97 -13.66
N THR A 38 19.04 -38.78 -12.88
CA THR A 38 19.02 -37.95 -11.67
C THR A 38 18.69 -36.50 -11.98
N ILE A 39 19.38 -35.89 -12.96
CA ILE A 39 19.06 -34.52 -13.37
C ILE A 39 17.65 -34.42 -13.98
N GLY A 40 17.19 -35.45 -14.68
CA GLY A 40 15.82 -35.52 -15.21
C GLY A 40 14.76 -35.51 -14.11
N ILE A 41 14.98 -36.27 -13.03
CA ILE A 41 14.08 -36.29 -11.86
C ILE A 41 14.13 -34.94 -11.14
N ILE A 42 15.32 -34.36 -10.92
CA ILE A 42 15.44 -33.04 -10.29
C ILE A 42 14.72 -31.96 -11.13
N ALA A 43 14.89 -31.96 -12.45
CA ALA A 43 14.22 -31.02 -13.34
C ALA A 43 12.68 -31.15 -13.26
N LEU A 44 12.15 -32.38 -13.22
CA LEU A 44 10.72 -32.64 -13.05
C LEU A 44 10.20 -32.13 -11.70
N LEU A 45 10.93 -32.39 -10.61
CA LEU A 45 10.55 -31.94 -9.27
C LEU A 45 10.54 -30.41 -9.18
N VAL A 46 11.58 -29.75 -9.71
CA VAL A 46 11.69 -28.28 -9.73
C VAL A 46 10.56 -27.66 -10.56
N ALA A 47 10.20 -28.26 -11.70
CA ALA A 47 9.12 -27.78 -12.56
C ALA A 47 7.77 -27.72 -11.84
N ILE A 48 7.48 -28.68 -10.95
CA ILE A 48 6.24 -28.72 -10.15
C ILE A 48 6.37 -27.80 -8.91
N LEU A 49 7.57 -27.71 -8.34
CA LEU A 49 7.82 -26.98 -7.09
C LEU A 49 7.73 -25.45 -7.25
N ILE A 50 8.30 -24.89 -8.32
CA ILE A 50 8.32 -23.43 -8.56
C ILE A 50 6.92 -22.80 -8.55
N PRO A 51 5.92 -23.27 -9.33
CA PRO A 51 4.59 -22.67 -9.33
C PRO A 51 3.90 -22.82 -7.97
N ALA A 52 4.07 -23.96 -7.28
CA ALA A 52 3.49 -24.19 -5.96
C ALA A 52 4.01 -23.19 -4.91
N ILE A 53 5.32 -22.91 -4.90
CA ILE A 53 5.91 -21.92 -3.98
C ILE A 53 5.37 -20.52 -4.26
N SER A 54 5.21 -20.14 -5.53
CA SER A 54 4.67 -18.83 -5.91
C SER A 54 3.24 -18.63 -5.36
N SER A 55 2.37 -19.63 -5.55
CA SER A 55 0.99 -19.58 -5.03
C SER A 55 0.94 -19.52 -3.50
N VAL A 56 1.80 -20.25 -2.80
CA VAL A 56 1.87 -20.22 -1.32
C VAL A 56 2.32 -18.84 -0.83
N ARG A 57 3.34 -18.24 -1.45
CA ARG A 57 3.80 -16.88 -1.12
C ARG A 57 2.70 -15.83 -1.32
N GLN A 58 1.95 -15.93 -2.42
CA GLN A 58 0.83 -15.02 -2.69
C GLN A 58 -0.26 -15.16 -1.61
N LYS A 59 -0.66 -16.38 -1.26
CA LYS A 59 -1.64 -16.61 -0.18
C LYS A 59 -1.15 -16.05 1.16
N ALA A 60 0.12 -16.27 1.51
CA ALA A 60 0.70 -15.73 2.74
C ALA A 60 0.68 -14.19 2.77
N ARG A 61 0.94 -13.53 1.63
CA ARG A 61 0.81 -12.08 1.50
C ARG A 61 -0.64 -11.61 1.64
N ILE A 62 -1.62 -12.28 1.00
CA ILE A 62 -3.04 -11.95 1.18
C ILE A 62 -3.44 -12.02 2.67
N THR A 63 -3.08 -13.10 3.36
CA THR A 63 -3.34 -13.24 4.80
C THR A 63 -2.64 -12.16 5.62
N SER A 64 -1.40 -11.80 5.26
CA SER A 64 -0.70 -10.68 5.90
C SER A 64 -1.40 -9.34 5.67
N THR A 65 -1.91 -9.06 4.47
CA THR A 65 -2.68 -7.85 4.16
C THR A 65 -3.96 -7.79 4.99
N GLN A 66 -4.68 -8.90 5.14
CA GLN A 66 -5.86 -8.98 6.01
C GLN A 66 -5.51 -8.68 7.47
N GLY A 67 -4.36 -9.17 7.96
CA GLY A 67 -3.84 -8.80 9.28
C GLY A 67 -3.57 -7.30 9.40
N THR A 68 -2.96 -6.69 8.39
CA THR A 68 -2.75 -5.24 8.32
C THR A 68 -4.08 -4.49 8.38
N PHE A 69 -5.11 -4.92 7.65
CA PHE A 69 -6.45 -4.32 7.72
C PHE A 69 -7.08 -4.42 9.09
N ALA A 70 -6.98 -5.56 9.77
CA ALA A 70 -7.51 -5.69 11.13
C ALA A 70 -6.84 -4.71 12.12
N VAL A 71 -5.52 -4.48 11.98
CA VAL A 71 -4.77 -3.50 12.77
C VAL A 71 -5.24 -2.07 12.45
N ILE A 72 -5.35 -1.73 11.16
CA ILE A 72 -5.83 -0.41 10.71
C ILE A 72 -7.27 -0.16 11.18
N GLN A 73 -8.15 -1.15 11.05
CA GLN A 73 -9.54 -1.08 11.51
C GLN A 73 -9.61 -0.82 13.01
N THR A 74 -8.85 -1.57 13.82
CA THR A 74 -8.78 -1.33 15.27
C THR A 74 -8.31 0.08 15.59
N GLY A 75 -7.30 0.58 14.86
CA GLY A 75 -6.80 1.95 15.00
C GLY A 75 -7.83 3.01 14.59
N LEU A 76 -8.60 2.77 13.52
CA LEU A 76 -9.67 3.66 13.07
C LEU A 76 -10.82 3.73 14.07
N GLU A 77 -11.23 2.61 14.67
CA GLU A 77 -12.25 2.60 15.72
C GLU A 77 -11.75 3.32 16.98
N ALA A 78 -10.49 3.11 17.37
CA ALA A 78 -9.88 3.81 18.50
C ALA A 78 -9.78 5.33 18.26
N LEU A 79 -9.39 5.74 17.06
CA LEU A 79 -9.38 7.15 16.64
C LEU A 79 -10.78 7.73 16.67
N ARG A 80 -11.76 6.99 16.17
CA ARG A 80 -13.17 7.42 16.14
C ARG A 80 -13.73 7.60 17.54
N ALA A 81 -13.36 6.75 18.49
CA ALA A 81 -13.74 6.88 19.89
C ALA A 81 -13.09 8.10 20.58
N ASP A 82 -12.01 8.65 20.03
CA ASP A 82 -11.34 9.85 20.53
C ASP A 82 -11.99 11.12 19.94
N GLU A 83 -13.06 11.57 20.58
CA GLU A 83 -13.83 12.75 20.15
C GLU A 83 -12.97 14.03 20.07
N GLN A 84 -11.87 14.13 20.83
CA GLN A 84 -10.99 15.32 20.80
C GLN A 84 -10.21 15.45 19.48
N VAL A 85 -10.08 14.35 18.75
CA VAL A 85 -9.28 14.23 17.53
C VAL A 85 -10.16 14.19 16.30
N SER A 86 -11.17 13.32 16.31
CA SER A 86 -11.97 13.04 15.12
C SER A 86 -13.42 13.51 15.21
N GLY A 87 -13.87 13.95 16.39
CA GLY A 87 -15.27 14.33 16.61
C GLY A 87 -16.25 13.19 16.42
N GLY A 88 -15.83 11.93 16.63
CA GLY A 88 -16.69 10.76 16.44
C GLY A 88 -16.77 10.26 14.99
N GLU A 89 -16.00 10.87 14.09
CA GLU A 89 -15.97 10.53 12.67
C GLU A 89 -14.71 9.77 12.26
N TYR A 90 -14.74 9.15 11.08
CA TYR A 90 -13.53 8.66 10.43
C TYR A 90 -12.74 9.79 9.76
N PRO A 91 -11.43 9.57 9.52
CA PRO A 91 -10.60 10.56 8.86
C PRO A 91 -11.18 11.03 7.53
N PRO A 92 -11.05 12.32 7.19
CA PRO A 92 -11.50 12.78 5.89
C PRO A 92 -10.62 12.17 4.79
N SER A 93 -11.21 11.84 3.65
CA SER A 93 -10.47 11.36 2.48
C SER A 93 -10.02 12.49 1.54
N ALA A 94 -10.40 13.72 1.86
CA ALA A 94 -10.00 14.93 1.14
C ALA A 94 -9.76 16.07 2.14
N SER A 95 -8.93 17.05 1.77
CA SER A 95 -8.87 18.30 2.53
C SER A 95 -10.18 19.07 2.45
N GLU A 96 -10.44 19.91 3.46
CA GLU A 96 -11.63 20.78 3.49
C GLU A 96 -11.79 21.60 2.21
N ARG A 97 -13.05 21.85 1.85
CA ARG A 97 -13.43 22.55 0.62
C ARG A 97 -13.17 24.04 0.75
N SER A 98 -12.02 24.50 0.26
CA SER A 98 -11.88 25.87 -0.22
C SER A 98 -12.01 25.90 -1.74
N ALA A 99 -12.52 27.00 -2.31
CA ALA A 99 -12.72 27.14 -3.76
C ALA A 99 -11.42 27.00 -4.59
N ARG A 100 -10.24 26.99 -3.94
CA ARG A 100 -8.92 26.98 -4.58
C ARG A 100 -7.97 25.88 -4.11
N ALA A 101 -8.27 25.14 -3.03
CA ALA A 101 -7.29 24.24 -2.39
C ALA A 101 -7.84 22.86 -1.99
N ARG A 102 -8.84 22.35 -2.73
CA ARG A 102 -9.31 20.97 -2.55
C ARG A 102 -8.15 19.98 -2.76
N TYR A 103 -8.07 18.96 -1.91
CA TYR A 103 -6.97 17.97 -1.85
C TYR A 103 -5.60 18.54 -1.53
N LYS A 104 -5.48 19.84 -1.25
CA LYS A 104 -4.23 20.47 -0.88
C LYS A 104 -4.22 20.76 0.61
N VAL A 105 -3.04 20.60 1.20
CA VAL A 105 -2.75 20.91 2.60
C VAL A 105 -1.39 21.60 2.67
N HIS A 106 -1.13 22.40 3.69
CA HIS A 106 0.21 22.90 3.92
C HIS A 106 1.18 21.74 4.23
N ASN A 107 2.38 21.83 3.69
CA ASN A 107 3.32 20.71 3.69
C ASN A 107 4.13 20.66 5.01
N PRO A 108 3.96 19.64 5.87
CA PRO A 108 4.75 19.52 7.11
C PRO A 108 6.19 19.08 6.86
N TYR A 109 6.53 18.61 5.65
CA TYR A 109 7.83 18.06 5.30
C TYR A 109 8.79 19.09 4.70
N VAL A 110 8.45 20.38 4.71
CA VAL A 110 9.25 21.46 4.08
C VAL A 110 10.72 21.47 4.53
N ALA A 111 10.99 21.17 5.80
CA ALA A 111 12.36 21.08 6.32
C ALA A 111 13.13 19.86 5.76
N GLN A 112 12.45 18.76 5.48
CA GLN A 112 13.05 17.56 4.89
C GLN A 112 13.30 17.74 3.38
N LEU A 113 12.51 18.61 2.74
CA LEU A 113 12.58 18.96 1.31
C LEU A 113 13.70 19.96 0.96
N GLY A 114 14.45 20.47 1.94
CA GLY A 114 15.63 21.32 1.69
C GLY A 114 15.33 22.78 1.31
N SER A 115 14.15 23.31 1.63
CA SER A 115 13.84 24.71 1.34
C SER A 115 14.45 25.66 2.38
N GLN A 116 15.55 26.31 2.01
CA GLN A 116 15.96 27.61 2.57
C GLN A 116 14.96 28.67 2.06
N GLY A 117 13.85 28.86 2.77
CA GLY A 117 12.87 29.93 2.54
C GLY A 117 11.77 29.61 1.50
N TYR A 118 10.53 29.97 1.85
CA TYR A 118 9.26 30.24 1.12
C TYR A 118 8.97 29.70 -0.32
N ASN A 119 9.82 28.88 -0.94
CA ASN A 119 9.71 28.43 -2.34
C ASN A 119 9.85 26.90 -2.52
N GLY A 120 9.62 26.10 -1.47
CA GLY A 120 9.18 24.71 -1.66
C GLY A 120 7.71 24.67 -2.08
N PRO A 121 7.13 23.51 -2.48
CA PRO A 121 5.67 23.42 -2.59
C PRO A 121 5.11 23.55 -1.17
N GLU A 122 4.77 24.79 -0.78
CA GLU A 122 4.15 25.12 0.51
C GLU A 122 2.87 24.32 0.72
N GLN A 123 2.26 23.90 -0.39
CA GLN A 123 1.09 23.05 -0.44
C GLN A 123 1.41 21.70 -1.08
N LEU A 124 0.93 20.66 -0.43
CA LEU A 124 1.01 19.26 -0.78
C LEU A 124 -0.37 18.79 -1.23
N GLU A 125 -0.47 18.16 -2.40
CA GLU A 125 -1.68 17.43 -2.76
C GLU A 125 -1.67 16.07 -2.05
N ILE A 126 -2.63 15.85 -1.15
CA ILE A 126 -2.79 14.64 -0.35
C ILE A 126 -4.26 14.23 -0.34
N THR A 127 -4.48 12.92 -0.43
CA THR A 127 -5.82 12.34 -0.52
C THR A 127 -5.86 11.06 0.32
N GLY A 128 -7.07 10.57 0.63
CA GLY A 128 -7.39 9.21 1.06
C GLY A 128 -6.30 8.50 1.86
N ALA A 129 -5.50 7.69 1.16
CA ALA A 129 -4.39 6.91 1.74
C ALA A 129 -3.39 7.72 2.57
N GLY A 130 -3.02 8.92 2.12
CA GLY A 130 -2.11 9.81 2.86
C GLY A 130 -2.75 10.40 4.11
N LEU A 131 -4.02 10.79 4.02
CA LEU A 131 -4.77 11.30 5.17
C LEU A 131 -5.08 10.21 6.19
N LEU A 132 -5.29 8.96 5.74
CA LEU A 132 -5.38 7.79 6.61
C LEU A 132 -4.10 7.61 7.43
N MET A 133 -2.93 7.72 6.80
CA MET A 133 -1.64 7.65 7.51
C MET A 133 -1.55 8.78 8.54
N TRP A 134 -1.88 10.02 8.17
CA TRP A 134 -1.81 11.17 9.09
C TRP A 134 -2.77 11.04 10.26
N ALA A 135 -3.93 10.42 10.05
CA ALA A 135 -4.89 10.17 11.11
C ALA A 135 -4.35 9.16 12.12
N LEU A 136 -3.82 8.03 11.64
CA LEU A 136 -3.46 6.91 12.50
C LEU A 136 -2.08 7.08 13.16
N LEU A 137 -1.14 7.71 12.48
CA LEU A 137 0.26 7.83 12.93
C LEU A 137 0.71 9.29 13.13
N GLY A 138 0.04 10.25 12.48
CA GLY A 138 0.58 11.60 12.29
C GLY A 138 1.57 11.66 11.13
N ALA A 139 1.65 12.81 10.45
CA ALA A 139 2.59 13.04 9.35
C ALA A 139 4.05 12.67 9.69
N ASP A 140 4.47 12.91 10.92
CA ASP A 140 5.81 12.66 11.46
C ASP A 140 5.92 11.36 12.28
N GLY A 141 4.83 10.61 12.42
CA GLY A 141 4.78 9.40 13.25
C GLY A 141 4.71 9.66 14.77
N LEU A 142 4.56 10.93 15.19
CA LEU A 142 4.50 11.32 16.62
C LEU A 142 3.06 11.48 17.14
N GLY A 143 2.09 10.94 16.40
CA GLY A 143 0.67 11.08 16.69
C GLY A 143 0.01 12.17 15.87
N THR A 144 -1.31 12.08 15.75
CA THR A 144 -2.12 13.01 14.97
C THR A 144 -2.52 14.22 15.81
N PRO A 145 -2.53 15.43 15.23
CA PRO A 145 -3.16 16.59 15.87
C PRO A 145 -4.69 16.58 15.71
N GLY A 146 -5.22 15.70 14.85
CA GLY A 146 -6.58 15.78 14.32
C GLY A 146 -6.70 16.72 13.12
N PHE A 147 -7.86 16.72 12.48
CA PHE A 147 -8.15 17.53 11.30
C PHE A 147 -8.93 18.79 11.68
N LYS A 148 -8.26 19.69 12.39
CA LYS A 148 -8.86 20.92 12.92
C LYS A 148 -7.95 22.14 12.76
N VAL A 149 -8.53 23.31 12.90
CA VAL A 149 -7.82 24.59 12.90
C VAL A 149 -7.09 24.79 14.24
N PHE A 150 -5.83 25.23 14.18
CA PHE A 150 -4.96 25.50 15.32
C PHE A 150 -4.64 26.98 15.48
N ARG A 151 -4.67 27.74 14.39
CA ARG A 151 -4.32 29.17 14.39
C ARG A 151 -5.59 30.01 14.20
N PRO A 152 -5.76 31.11 14.96
CA PRO A 152 -6.98 31.91 14.93
C PRO A 152 -7.21 32.64 13.60
N ASN A 153 -6.19 32.74 12.74
CA ASN A 153 -6.22 33.42 11.46
C ASN A 153 -6.53 32.48 10.27
N LYS A 154 -6.87 31.21 10.52
CA LYS A 154 -7.23 30.26 9.46
C LYS A 154 -8.67 29.79 9.58
N ASP A 155 -9.27 29.58 8.42
CA ASP A 155 -10.65 29.08 8.30
C ASP A 155 -10.72 27.58 8.00
N HIS A 156 -9.59 26.96 7.65
CA HIS A 156 -9.51 25.56 7.24
C HIS A 156 -8.32 24.84 7.87
N TRP A 157 -8.51 23.60 8.32
CA TRP A 157 -7.41 22.80 8.89
C TRP A 157 -6.30 22.53 7.89
N SER A 158 -6.63 22.48 6.60
CA SER A 158 -5.67 22.26 5.52
C SER A 158 -4.64 23.38 5.46
N HIS A 159 -5.02 24.59 5.86
CA HIS A 159 -4.12 25.74 5.95
C HIS A 159 -3.23 25.72 7.19
N ASP A 160 -3.48 24.81 8.13
CA ASP A 160 -2.79 24.69 9.42
C ASP A 160 -1.88 23.48 9.56
N SER A 161 -1.75 22.68 8.51
CA SER A 161 -0.99 21.43 8.55
C SER A 161 0.54 21.58 8.37
N ASP A 162 1.07 22.81 8.30
CA ASP A 162 2.53 23.03 8.27
C ASP A 162 3.22 22.75 9.61
N ALA A 163 4.54 22.80 9.56
CA ALA A 163 5.44 22.71 10.71
C ALA A 163 6.01 24.07 11.15
N ALA A 164 5.35 25.20 10.83
CA ALA A 164 5.85 26.52 11.19
C ALA A 164 5.67 26.82 12.68
N ASP A 165 6.71 27.40 13.29
CA ASP A 165 6.69 27.91 14.66
C ASP A 165 6.88 29.44 14.63
N ASN A 166 5.80 30.18 14.42
CA ASN A 166 5.80 31.64 14.43
C ASN A 166 5.66 32.22 15.86
N GLY A 167 5.78 31.37 16.89
CA GLY A 167 5.59 31.74 18.29
C GLY A 167 4.23 31.31 18.87
N PRO A 168 4.02 31.55 20.18
CA PRO A 168 2.83 31.08 20.88
C PRO A 168 1.53 31.58 20.24
N GLY A 169 0.61 30.67 19.93
CA GLY A 169 -0.70 30.99 19.32
C GLY A 169 -0.74 31.03 17.79
N ASP A 170 0.41 31.01 17.11
CA ASP A 170 0.51 31.00 15.63
C ASP A 170 1.36 29.81 15.12
N ARG A 171 1.22 28.65 15.76
CA ARG A 171 1.97 27.43 15.42
C ARG A 171 1.15 26.51 14.53
N GLY A 172 1.78 26.04 13.46
CA GLY A 172 1.21 24.99 12.62
C GLY A 172 0.98 23.70 13.41
N ALA A 173 0.07 22.88 12.93
CA ALA A 173 -0.33 21.61 13.52
C ALA A 173 0.89 20.70 13.75
N TYR A 174 1.86 20.73 12.84
CA TYR A 174 3.07 19.91 12.88
C TYR A 174 4.32 20.62 13.40
N ALA A 175 4.17 21.76 14.06
CA ALA A 175 5.29 22.49 14.64
C ALA A 175 5.96 21.65 15.75
N LEU A 176 7.29 21.56 15.68
CA LEU A 176 8.14 20.90 16.66
C LEU A 176 9.06 21.93 17.31
N ASP A 177 9.35 21.73 18.60
CA ASP A 177 10.35 22.53 19.28
C ASP A 177 11.71 22.35 18.58
N SER A 178 12.37 23.47 18.26
CA SER A 178 13.61 23.47 17.48
C SER A 178 14.76 22.71 18.14
N ARG A 179 14.75 22.57 19.48
CA ARG A 179 15.84 21.93 20.26
C ARG A 179 15.49 20.50 20.64
N THR A 180 14.32 20.31 21.24
CA THR A 180 13.87 19.04 21.83
C THR A 180 13.16 18.15 20.82
N ARG A 181 12.72 18.70 19.68
CA ARG A 181 11.96 17.98 18.63
C ARG A 181 10.62 17.40 19.12
N VAL A 182 10.11 17.90 20.24
CA VAL A 182 8.81 17.53 20.81
C VAL A 182 7.71 18.32 20.10
N PRO A 183 6.53 17.72 19.83
CA PRO A 183 5.38 18.45 19.30
C PRO A 183 4.98 19.65 20.16
N LEU A 184 4.87 20.83 19.53
CA LEU A 184 4.39 22.05 20.20
C LEU A 184 2.86 22.10 20.28
N GLN A 185 2.19 21.41 19.36
CA GLN A 185 0.75 21.15 19.41
C GLN A 185 0.49 19.79 20.05
N ARG A 186 -0.58 19.69 20.83
CA ARG A 186 -1.00 18.43 21.46
C ARG A 186 -1.31 17.39 20.39
N ARG A 187 -0.70 16.21 20.51
CA ARG A 187 -0.92 15.04 19.64
C ARG A 187 -1.58 13.90 20.39
N TYR A 188 -2.23 13.04 19.62
CA TYR A 188 -2.96 11.88 20.09
C TYR A 188 -2.54 10.65 19.28
N GLY A 189 -2.75 9.47 19.86
CA GLY A 189 -2.18 8.24 19.32
C GLY A 189 -0.65 8.16 19.53
N PRO A 190 0.09 7.45 18.66
CA PRO A 190 -0.37 6.76 17.44
C PRO A 190 -1.45 5.71 17.71
N TYR A 191 -2.44 5.62 16.83
CA TYR A 191 -3.53 4.63 16.90
C TYR A 191 -3.17 3.30 16.26
N VAL A 192 -2.08 3.27 15.50
CA VAL A 192 -1.51 2.06 14.91
C VAL A 192 -0.05 1.95 15.30
N ASP A 193 0.37 0.73 15.61
CA ASP A 193 1.77 0.41 15.89
C ASP A 193 2.54 0.23 14.58
N THR A 194 3.57 1.05 14.36
CA THR A 194 4.44 1.01 13.16
C THR A 194 5.24 -0.28 13.04
N SER A 195 5.35 -1.10 14.10
CA SER A 195 5.94 -2.44 14.01
C SER A 195 5.00 -3.48 13.38
N LYS A 196 3.69 -3.21 13.36
CA LYS A 196 2.65 -4.11 12.84
C LYS A 196 2.19 -3.77 11.43
N VAL A 197 2.55 -2.58 10.93
CA VAL A 197 2.20 -2.11 9.59
C VAL A 197 3.45 -1.63 8.86
N ARG A 198 3.43 -1.73 7.53
CA ARG A 198 4.49 -1.14 6.70
C ARG A 198 4.11 0.29 6.35
N VAL A 199 5.10 1.18 6.39
CA VAL A 199 4.96 2.59 6.03
C VAL A 199 6.10 2.96 5.10
N THR A 200 5.82 3.74 4.05
CA THR A 200 6.89 4.29 3.21
C THR A 200 7.81 5.20 4.02
N ARG A 201 9.09 5.18 3.68
CA ARG A 201 10.12 6.00 4.34
C ARG A 201 10.63 7.05 3.40
N TRP A 202 11.01 8.19 3.97
CA TRP A 202 11.70 9.23 3.22
C TRP A 202 13.07 8.71 2.77
N ASP A 203 13.33 8.82 1.48
CA ASP A 203 14.61 8.52 0.87
C ASP A 203 15.17 9.79 0.21
N LYS A 204 16.28 10.29 0.77
CA LYS A 204 16.99 11.47 0.26
C LYS A 204 17.72 11.19 -1.06
N GLN A 205 18.04 9.93 -1.33
CA GLN A 205 18.75 9.48 -2.53
C GLN A 205 17.80 8.84 -3.55
N ALA A 206 16.48 8.92 -3.30
CA ALA A 206 15.50 8.46 -4.27
C ALA A 206 15.80 9.12 -5.62
N GLU A 207 15.82 8.33 -6.69
CA GLU A 207 15.95 8.77 -8.08
C GLU A 207 14.69 9.55 -8.51
N SER A 208 14.36 10.62 -7.81
CA SER A 208 13.50 11.67 -8.34
C SER A 208 14.35 12.48 -9.31
N GLY A 209 13.90 12.68 -10.54
CA GLY A 209 14.65 13.37 -11.59
C GLY A 209 15.07 14.82 -11.26
N ASP A 210 14.75 15.34 -10.08
CA ASP A 210 15.10 16.66 -9.56
C ASP A 210 16.10 16.63 -8.37
N GLY A 211 16.53 15.46 -7.90
CA GLY A 211 17.46 15.31 -6.77
C GLY A 211 16.87 15.65 -5.40
N ALA A 212 15.56 15.91 -5.32
CA ALA A 212 14.86 16.18 -4.08
C ALA A 212 14.19 14.89 -3.59
N GLY A 213 14.56 14.41 -2.40
CA GLY A 213 14.10 13.13 -1.85
C GLY A 213 12.58 12.88 -1.92
N SER A 214 12.18 11.62 -1.70
CA SER A 214 10.78 11.21 -1.81
C SER A 214 10.41 10.03 -0.92
N PHE A 215 9.12 9.80 -0.70
CA PHE A 215 8.60 8.61 -0.04
C PHE A 215 8.41 7.46 -1.04
N ALA A 216 9.40 6.59 -1.19
CA ALA A 216 9.33 5.52 -2.18
C ALA A 216 8.27 4.45 -1.83
N VAL A 217 7.34 4.20 -2.76
CA VAL A 217 6.48 2.99 -2.75
C VAL A 217 7.26 1.90 -3.50
N PRO A 218 7.69 0.80 -2.83
CA PRO A 218 8.60 -0.16 -3.44
C PRO A 218 8.04 -0.77 -4.73
N ALA A 219 6.76 -1.12 -4.75
CA ALA A 219 6.13 -1.70 -5.94
C ALA A 219 6.08 -0.74 -7.14
N GLU A 220 5.89 0.57 -6.91
CA GLU A 220 5.96 1.59 -7.96
C GLU A 220 7.37 1.74 -8.52
N VAL A 221 8.38 1.69 -7.64
CA VAL A 221 9.80 1.77 -8.02
C VAL A 221 10.18 0.57 -8.88
N ASP A 222 9.80 -0.63 -8.46
CA ASP A 222 10.09 -1.86 -9.20
C ASP A 222 9.39 -1.89 -10.56
N ALA A 223 8.12 -1.50 -10.63
CA ALA A 223 7.39 -1.40 -11.88
C ALA A 223 8.01 -0.36 -12.83
N SER A 224 8.42 0.79 -12.29
CA SER A 224 9.03 1.88 -13.07
C SER A 224 10.37 1.44 -13.68
N LYS A 225 11.20 0.71 -12.92
CA LYS A 225 12.45 0.10 -13.41
C LYS A 225 12.22 -0.87 -14.57
N GLN A 226 11.21 -1.74 -14.46
CA GLN A 226 10.88 -2.71 -15.52
C GLN A 226 10.45 -2.03 -16.82
N LEU A 227 9.84 -0.85 -16.73
CA LEU A 227 9.41 -0.06 -17.89
C LEU A 227 10.48 0.89 -18.42
N GLY A 228 11.64 1.01 -17.76
CA GLY A 228 12.62 2.06 -18.07
C GLY A 228 12.08 3.48 -17.83
N GLN A 229 11.18 3.65 -16.87
CA GLN A 229 10.61 4.94 -16.48
C GLN A 229 11.15 5.40 -15.13
N GLN A 230 11.15 6.72 -14.91
CA GLN A 230 11.43 7.30 -13.60
C GLN A 230 10.25 7.05 -12.65
N PRO A 231 10.49 6.62 -11.39
CA PRO A 231 9.44 6.43 -10.42
C PRO A 231 8.75 7.76 -10.09
N PRO A 232 7.44 7.74 -9.77
CA PRO A 232 6.73 8.95 -9.39
C PRO A 232 7.26 9.47 -8.05
N ARG A 233 7.41 10.79 -7.96
CA ARG A 233 7.85 11.44 -6.72
C ARG A 233 6.68 11.54 -5.74
N ARG A 234 6.79 10.84 -4.61
CA ARG A 234 5.81 10.95 -3.51
C ARG A 234 6.33 11.89 -2.43
N LEU A 235 5.44 12.77 -1.97
CA LEU A 235 5.76 13.83 -1.02
C LEU A 235 5.18 13.59 0.38
N TYR A 236 4.49 12.47 0.58
CA TYR A 236 3.94 12.05 1.87
C TYR A 236 4.08 10.53 2.08
N PRO A 237 4.16 10.09 3.34
CA PRO A 237 4.20 8.68 3.70
C PRO A 237 2.81 8.01 3.55
N MET A 238 2.82 6.71 3.30
CA MET A 238 1.62 5.89 3.08
C MET A 238 1.76 4.54 3.79
N LEU A 239 0.63 3.99 4.21
CA LEU A 239 0.54 2.62 4.71
C LEU A 239 0.61 1.64 3.53
N LEU A 240 1.37 0.55 3.69
CA LEU A 240 1.57 -0.46 2.66
C LEU A 240 0.94 -1.79 3.04
N ASP A 241 0.44 -2.49 2.03
CA ASP A 241 -0.06 -3.85 2.11
C ASP A 241 1.09 -4.88 2.12
N ALA A 242 0.74 -6.16 2.00
CA ALA A 242 1.75 -7.20 2.02
C ALA A 242 2.62 -7.31 0.75
N PHE A 243 2.18 -6.67 -0.32
CA PHE A 243 2.75 -6.63 -1.66
C PHE A 243 3.56 -5.36 -1.91
N ASP A 244 3.77 -4.55 -0.87
CA ASP A 244 4.47 -3.26 -0.94
C ASP A 244 3.74 -2.21 -1.81
N GLN A 245 2.42 -2.38 -1.92
CA GLN A 245 1.50 -1.44 -2.56
C GLN A 245 0.81 -0.57 -1.50
N PRO A 246 0.38 0.65 -1.83
CA PRO A 246 -0.34 1.49 -0.88
C PRO A 246 -1.72 0.94 -0.56
N ILE A 247 -2.12 1.09 0.70
CA ILE A 247 -3.50 0.84 1.14
C ILE A 247 -4.32 2.08 0.83
N LEU A 248 -5.34 1.91 -0.01
CA LEU A 248 -6.24 2.97 -0.44
C LEU A 248 -7.39 3.14 0.55
N TYR A 249 -7.90 4.36 0.66
CA TYR A 249 -8.89 4.73 1.67
C TYR A 249 -9.97 5.66 1.13
N TRP A 250 -11.24 5.28 1.29
CA TRP A 250 -12.39 6.13 1.03
C TRP A 250 -13.31 6.18 2.25
N ARG A 251 -13.65 7.37 2.70
CA ARG A 251 -14.68 7.61 3.70
C ARG A 251 -16.03 7.73 2.98
N ALA A 252 -17.07 7.13 3.55
CA ALA A 252 -18.42 7.30 3.03
C ALA A 252 -18.92 8.75 3.21
N ASP A 253 -19.49 9.30 2.16
CA ASP A 253 -20.18 10.59 2.17
C ASP A 253 -21.66 10.38 2.56
N PRO A 254 -22.13 10.94 3.70
CA PRO A 254 -23.52 10.82 4.13
C PRO A 254 -24.52 11.38 3.12
N ALA A 255 -24.11 12.33 2.28
CA ALA A 255 -24.96 12.96 1.28
C ALA A 255 -24.95 12.22 -0.07
N GLY A 256 -24.31 11.05 -0.15
CA GLY A 256 -24.31 10.22 -1.34
C GLY A 256 -25.66 9.54 -1.59
N GLU A 257 -26.07 9.52 -2.86
CA GLU A 257 -27.30 8.89 -3.38
C GLU A 257 -27.00 7.71 -4.33
N VAL A 258 -25.74 7.59 -4.79
CA VAL A 258 -25.24 6.50 -5.66
C VAL A 258 -23.89 6.00 -5.16
N LEU A 259 -23.44 4.80 -5.53
CA LEU A 259 -22.22 4.15 -5.00
C LEU A 259 -20.99 5.03 -5.03
N GLY A 260 -20.80 5.70 -6.14
CA GLY A 260 -19.66 6.57 -6.28
C GLY A 260 -19.81 7.53 -7.43
N ASP A 261 -19.02 8.58 -7.33
CA ASP A 261 -18.86 9.58 -8.35
C ASP A 261 -17.37 9.87 -8.52
N ARG A 262 -17.05 10.78 -9.43
CA ARG A 262 -15.66 11.22 -9.58
C ARG A 262 -15.23 12.14 -8.44
N GLU A 263 -16.09 13.08 -8.11
CA GLU A 263 -15.96 14.07 -7.06
C GLU A 263 -17.39 14.43 -6.62
N PRO A 264 -17.62 14.81 -5.36
CA PRO A 264 -18.91 15.28 -4.88
C PRO A 264 -19.27 16.54 -5.65
N ARG A 265 -20.05 16.35 -6.72
CA ARG A 265 -20.57 17.43 -7.56
C ARG A 265 -21.92 17.83 -7.00
N THR A 266 -21.99 19.05 -6.50
CA THR A 266 -23.27 19.73 -6.25
C THR A 266 -23.65 20.68 -7.38
N THR A 267 -22.87 20.74 -8.47
CA THR A 267 -23.01 21.79 -9.50
C THR A 267 -23.47 21.25 -10.83
N ARG A 268 -24.56 21.85 -11.34
CA ARG A 268 -25.09 21.71 -12.71
C ARG A 268 -23.98 21.98 -13.73
N PHE A 269 -23.61 20.98 -14.51
CA PHE A 269 -23.00 21.19 -15.82
C PHE A 269 -24.09 20.91 -16.85
N GLY A 270 -24.48 21.91 -17.64
CA GLY A 270 -25.50 21.72 -18.69
C GLY A 270 -26.94 21.48 -18.23
N GLY A 271 -27.28 21.77 -16.97
CA GLY A 271 -28.68 21.67 -16.48
C GLY A 271 -29.11 20.30 -15.97
N GLN A 272 -28.25 19.27 -16.04
CA GLN A 272 -28.47 17.99 -15.38
C GLN A 272 -27.82 17.96 -13.99
N THR A 273 -28.55 17.46 -13.00
CA THR A 273 -28.04 17.17 -11.66
C THR A 273 -27.51 15.74 -11.67
N SER A 274 -26.19 15.54 -11.59
CA SER A 274 -25.64 14.22 -11.31
C SER A 274 -25.88 13.89 -9.85
N ALA A 275 -26.33 12.66 -9.56
CA ALA A 275 -26.44 12.17 -8.19
C ALA A 275 -25.07 12.16 -7.52
N ARG A 276 -25.01 12.59 -6.25
CA ARG A 276 -23.76 12.62 -5.46
C ARG A 276 -23.37 11.20 -5.07
N GLY A 277 -22.09 10.86 -5.17
CA GLY A 277 -21.57 9.54 -4.80
C GLY A 277 -21.39 9.38 -3.29
N ILE A 278 -21.49 8.14 -2.80
CA ILE A 278 -21.09 7.75 -1.44
C ILE A 278 -19.57 7.70 -1.33
N TYR A 279 -18.89 7.21 -2.37
CA TYR A 279 -17.42 7.19 -2.45
C TYR A 279 -16.93 7.99 -3.65
N HIS A 280 -15.88 8.79 -3.48
CA HIS A 280 -15.40 9.68 -4.52
C HIS A 280 -14.07 9.21 -5.10
N TYR A 281 -13.98 9.09 -6.42
CA TYR A 281 -12.75 8.63 -7.07
C TYR A 281 -11.54 9.48 -6.70
N ASN A 282 -11.75 10.80 -6.69
CA ASN A 282 -10.70 11.76 -6.43
C ASN A 282 -10.12 11.69 -5.00
N ASP A 283 -10.76 10.96 -4.08
CA ASP A 283 -10.20 10.70 -2.75
C ASP A 283 -8.91 9.87 -2.80
N ASN A 284 -8.61 9.19 -3.90
CA ASN A 284 -7.30 8.59 -4.13
C ASN A 284 -6.70 9.00 -5.49
N ALA A 285 -7.11 10.14 -6.07
CA ALA A 285 -6.63 10.55 -7.41
C ALA A 285 -5.11 10.71 -7.51
N ALA A 286 -4.43 11.13 -6.43
CA ALA A 286 -2.97 11.17 -6.39
C ALA A 286 -2.34 9.78 -6.60
N LEU A 287 -3.13 8.72 -6.40
CA LEU A 287 -2.78 7.32 -6.52
C LEU A 287 -3.52 6.58 -7.64
N LEU A 288 -4.34 7.24 -8.47
CA LEU A 288 -5.17 6.55 -9.47
C LEU A 288 -5.14 7.23 -10.85
N THR A 289 -4.92 6.46 -11.93
CA THR A 289 -4.82 6.98 -13.32
C THR A 289 -6.04 7.68 -13.87
N ARG A 290 -5.83 8.89 -14.42
CA ARG A 290 -6.83 9.63 -15.19
C ARG A 290 -6.47 9.59 -16.68
N GLY A 291 -7.05 8.65 -17.43
CA GLY A 291 -7.01 8.69 -18.91
C GLY A 291 -5.61 8.76 -19.52
N SER A 292 -5.51 9.23 -20.78
CA SER A 292 -4.37 8.98 -21.66
C SER A 292 -3.05 9.67 -21.33
N ASP A 293 -3.04 10.74 -20.53
CA ASP A 293 -1.89 11.67 -20.48
C ASP A 293 -1.46 12.16 -19.09
N GLU A 294 -1.93 11.57 -17.98
CA GLU A 294 -1.42 11.93 -16.64
C GLU A 294 -1.09 10.68 -15.80
N LYS A 295 0.08 10.70 -15.13
CA LYS A 295 0.65 9.59 -14.37
C LYS A 295 0.26 9.64 -12.89
N PRO A 296 -0.59 8.72 -12.41
CA PRO A 296 -0.51 8.20 -11.04
C PRO A 296 -0.57 6.66 -11.02
N LEU A 297 0.15 6.03 -10.09
CA LEU A 297 0.11 4.61 -9.72
C LEU A 297 -0.32 3.62 -10.82
N LEU A 298 0.70 3.18 -11.56
CA LEU A 298 0.65 2.01 -12.42
C LEU A 298 0.67 0.76 -11.56
N LEU A 299 -0.50 0.43 -11.08
CA LEU A 299 -0.76 -0.82 -10.41
C LEU A 299 -0.48 -2.03 -11.34
N ARG A 300 -0.74 -1.86 -12.64
CA ARG A 300 0.03 -2.51 -13.71
C ARG A 300 0.06 -1.63 -14.97
N PRO A 301 1.23 -1.32 -15.54
CA PRO A 301 1.32 -0.77 -16.88
C PRO A 301 1.22 -1.92 -17.87
N THR A 302 0.01 -2.28 -18.28
CA THR A 302 -0.16 -3.03 -19.52
C THR A 302 -0.04 -2.06 -20.70
N LYS A 303 0.57 -2.51 -21.81
CA LYS A 303 0.59 -1.75 -23.08
C LYS A 303 -0.83 -1.31 -23.50
N ASP A 304 -1.81 -2.11 -23.11
CA ASP A 304 -3.24 -1.81 -23.19
C ASP A 304 -3.66 -1.05 -21.94
N ARG A 305 -3.74 0.28 -22.07
CA ARG A 305 -4.09 1.28 -21.05
C ARG A 305 -5.56 1.16 -20.59
N ALA A 306 -5.99 0.01 -20.10
CA ALA A 306 -7.34 -0.15 -19.54
C ALA A 306 -7.42 0.65 -18.23
N ALA A 307 -7.88 1.89 -18.31
CA ALA A 307 -8.09 2.75 -17.16
C ALA A 307 -9.10 2.10 -16.18
N HIS A 308 -8.74 2.06 -14.90
CA HIS A 308 -9.61 1.54 -13.84
C HIS A 308 -10.59 2.62 -13.39
N TRP A 309 -11.66 2.81 -14.15
CA TRP A 309 -12.67 3.81 -13.85
C TRP A 309 -13.45 3.44 -12.57
N LEU A 310 -13.64 4.43 -11.68
CA LEU A 310 -14.53 4.26 -10.52
C LEU A 310 -15.99 4.11 -10.94
N VAL A 311 -16.35 4.89 -11.95
CA VAL A 311 -17.67 4.94 -12.59
C VAL A 311 -17.45 4.64 -14.07
N PRO A 312 -18.12 3.62 -14.64
CA PRO A 312 -17.95 3.30 -16.05
C PRO A 312 -18.33 4.50 -16.93
N PRO A 313 -17.70 4.66 -18.10
CA PRO A 313 -18.20 5.58 -19.13
C PRO A 313 -19.67 5.29 -19.44
N GLU A 314 -20.48 6.31 -19.76
CA GLU A 314 -21.93 6.16 -20.01
C GLU A 314 -22.26 5.06 -21.05
N GLU A 315 -21.37 4.84 -22.02
CA GLU A 315 -21.50 3.79 -23.05
C GLU A 315 -21.38 2.35 -22.49
N GLU A 316 -20.61 2.14 -21.42
CA GLU A 316 -20.44 0.82 -20.78
C GLU A 316 -21.52 0.51 -19.73
N ALA A 317 -22.26 1.52 -19.26
CA ALA A 317 -23.36 1.37 -18.32
C ALA A 317 -24.66 0.80 -18.96
N MET A 318 -24.74 0.79 -20.30
CA MET A 318 -25.91 0.40 -21.09
C MET A 318 -26.22 -1.12 -21.07
N GLY A 319 -25.36 -1.95 -20.46
CA GLY A 319 -25.49 -3.41 -20.41
C GLY A 319 -26.00 -4.01 -19.08
N GLY A 320 -26.35 -3.19 -18.10
CA GLY A 320 -26.93 -3.63 -16.81
C GLY A 320 -25.95 -4.29 -15.82
N LEU A 321 -24.70 -4.56 -16.21
CA LEU A 321 -23.63 -5.00 -15.31
C LEU A 321 -22.42 -4.07 -15.42
N PRO A 322 -21.83 -3.62 -14.29
CA PRO A 322 -20.59 -2.89 -14.29
C PRO A 322 -19.47 -3.70 -14.98
N PRO A 323 -18.56 -3.04 -15.74
CA PRO A 323 -17.47 -3.74 -16.40
C PRO A 323 -16.66 -4.57 -15.41
N LEU A 324 -16.17 -5.74 -15.86
CA LEU A 324 -15.41 -6.72 -15.07
C LEU A 324 -14.19 -6.14 -14.33
N VAL A 325 -13.71 -4.97 -14.77
CA VAL A 325 -12.45 -4.35 -14.33
C VAL A 325 -12.67 -2.99 -13.63
N GLY A 326 -13.93 -2.59 -13.41
CA GLY A 326 -14.28 -1.33 -12.74
C GLY A 326 -14.33 -1.47 -11.22
N PHE A 327 -13.82 -0.47 -10.50
CA PHE A 327 -13.86 -0.39 -9.02
C PHE A 327 -15.26 -0.67 -8.46
N TYR A 328 -16.28 -0.13 -9.13
CA TYR A 328 -17.69 -0.33 -8.81
C TYR A 328 -18.01 -1.81 -8.56
N ARG A 329 -17.49 -2.72 -9.39
CA ARG A 329 -17.72 -4.17 -9.24
C ARG A 329 -17.08 -4.75 -7.99
N TYR A 330 -15.94 -4.23 -7.55
CA TYR A 330 -15.19 -4.73 -6.39
C TYR A 330 -15.83 -4.31 -5.07
N ILE A 331 -16.51 -3.17 -5.04
CA ILE A 331 -17.19 -2.67 -3.83
C ILE A 331 -18.70 -2.94 -3.84
N TRP A 332 -19.25 -3.35 -4.98
CA TRP A 332 -20.65 -3.76 -5.11
C TRP A 332 -20.90 -5.07 -4.37
N ASN A 333 -21.70 -5.01 -3.31
CA ASN A 333 -22.22 -6.20 -2.66
C ASN A 333 -23.63 -6.51 -3.20
N LYS A 334 -23.73 -7.56 -4.03
CA LYS A 334 -25.02 -8.00 -4.61
C LYS A 334 -26.04 -8.50 -3.58
N ASP A 335 -25.56 -8.92 -2.41
CA ASP A 335 -26.40 -9.47 -1.34
C ASP A 335 -27.05 -8.35 -0.51
N VAL A 336 -26.64 -7.11 -0.79
CA VAL A 336 -27.07 -5.90 -0.12
C VAL A 336 -28.08 -5.18 -1.04
N GLN A 337 -29.36 -5.31 -0.72
CA GLN A 337 -30.48 -4.66 -1.43
C GLN A 337 -30.87 -3.35 -0.73
N ALA A 338 -30.57 -2.18 -1.26
CA ALA A 338 -31.35 -0.95 -0.98
C ALA A 338 -31.99 -0.44 -2.29
N LYS A 339 -32.39 0.85 -2.46
CA LYS A 339 -33.07 1.43 -3.68
C LYS A 339 -32.34 2.65 -4.30
N VAL A 340 -32.09 2.65 -5.62
CA VAL A 340 -31.42 3.64 -6.50
C VAL A 340 -32.39 3.89 -7.67
N VAL A 341 -32.32 5.07 -8.25
CA VAL A 341 -33.11 5.42 -9.43
C VAL A 341 -32.12 5.72 -10.53
N GLY A 342 -32.18 4.96 -11.62
CA GLY A 342 -31.38 5.23 -12.81
C GLY A 342 -31.76 6.58 -13.44
N SER A 343 -30.86 7.15 -14.24
CA SER A 343 -31.16 8.33 -15.06
C SER A 343 -32.23 7.97 -16.10
N GLY A 344 -33.51 8.11 -15.73
CA GLY A 344 -34.66 7.59 -16.46
C GLY A 344 -35.86 7.15 -15.60
N GLY A 345 -35.77 7.22 -14.26
CA GLY A 345 -36.90 6.91 -13.37
C GLY A 345 -37.15 5.42 -13.12
N GLN A 346 -36.21 4.56 -13.52
CA GLN A 346 -36.28 3.12 -13.25
C GLN A 346 -35.70 2.84 -11.85
N GLU A 347 -36.51 2.27 -10.94
CA GLU A 347 -36.06 1.80 -9.63
C GLU A 347 -35.09 0.61 -9.82
N LEU A 348 -33.80 0.85 -9.62
CA LEU A 348 -32.77 -0.17 -9.49
C LEU A 348 -32.38 -0.21 -8.03
N GLY A 349 -32.49 -1.32 -7.33
CA GLY A 349 -32.03 -1.42 -5.95
C GLY A 349 -30.71 -0.66 -5.69
N GLY A 350 -30.74 0.31 -4.79
CA GLY A 350 -29.68 1.17 -4.33
C GLY A 350 -29.00 0.57 -3.16
N GLU A 351 -28.18 1.37 -2.53
CA GLU A 351 -27.18 0.81 -1.68
C GLU A 351 -27.42 1.32 -0.28
N PRO A 352 -27.40 0.46 0.73
CA PRO A 352 -27.27 0.92 2.08
C PRO A 352 -25.88 1.53 2.18
N HIS A 353 -25.83 2.84 2.17
CA HIS A 353 -24.67 3.57 2.62
C HIS A 353 -24.74 3.72 4.12
N ASN A 354 -23.67 3.31 4.79
CA ASN A 354 -23.47 3.71 6.17
C ASN A 354 -22.64 5.00 6.14
N PRO A 355 -23.20 6.16 6.51
CA PRO A 355 -22.44 7.42 6.56
C PRO A 355 -21.26 7.36 7.54
N GLN A 356 -21.27 6.37 8.43
CA GLN A 356 -20.23 6.05 9.38
C GLN A 356 -19.49 4.77 8.97
N SER A 357 -19.16 4.65 7.69
CA SER A 357 -18.27 3.59 7.16
C SER A 357 -17.16 4.15 6.30
N TYR A 358 -16.26 3.25 5.92
CA TYR A 358 -15.14 3.51 5.03
C TYR A 358 -14.80 2.24 4.24
N LEU A 359 -14.02 2.40 3.18
CA LEU A 359 -13.42 1.33 2.41
C LEU A 359 -11.90 1.38 2.58
N LEU A 360 -11.31 0.22 2.87
CA LEU A 360 -9.89 -0.04 2.72
C LEU A 360 -9.70 -1.02 1.58
N ILE A 361 -8.85 -0.67 0.64
CA ILE A 361 -8.58 -1.52 -0.52
C ILE A 361 -7.07 -1.68 -0.66
N SER A 362 -6.67 -2.92 -0.87
CA SER A 362 -5.30 -3.28 -1.20
C SER A 362 -5.21 -3.31 -2.72
N ALA A 363 -4.09 -2.81 -3.23
CA ALA A 363 -3.81 -2.94 -4.63
C ALA A 363 -3.44 -4.38 -4.99
N GLY A 364 -2.88 -5.15 -4.05
CA GLY A 364 -2.65 -6.57 -4.22
C GLY A 364 -1.48 -6.89 -5.16
N PRO A 365 -1.30 -8.17 -5.54
CA PRO A 365 -0.11 -8.66 -6.25
C PRO A 365 0.05 -8.13 -7.67
N ASP A 366 -1.06 -7.89 -8.36
CA ASP A 366 -1.10 -7.34 -9.71
C ASP A 366 -1.31 -5.83 -9.72
N GLY A 367 -1.35 -5.25 -8.51
CA GLY A 367 -1.69 -3.88 -8.23
C GLY A 367 -3.15 -3.53 -8.52
N ILE A 368 -3.91 -4.30 -9.28
CA ILE A 368 -5.11 -3.76 -9.93
C ILE A 368 -6.18 -3.42 -8.92
N TYR A 369 -6.63 -4.38 -8.12
CA TYR A 369 -7.34 -4.27 -6.83
C TYR A 369 -7.52 -5.72 -6.33
N GLY A 370 -7.04 -6.04 -5.12
CA GLY A 370 -6.93 -7.42 -4.62
C GLY A 370 -7.05 -7.57 -3.11
#